data_AF-A0A0N8KHC0-F1
#
_entry.id   AF-A0A0N8KHC0-F1
#
_cell.length_a   1.000
_cell.length_b   1.000
_cell.length_c   1.000
_cell.angle_alpha   90.00
_cell.angle_beta   90.00
_cell.angle_gamma   90.00
#
_symmetry.space_group_name_H-M   'P 1'
#
loop_
_entity.id
_entity.type
_entity.pdbx_description
1 polymer ?
#
loop_
_entity_poly.entity_id
_entity_poly.type
_entity_poly.pdbx_seq_one_letter_code
_entity_poly.pdbx_strand_id
1 'polypeptide(L)'
;MECQNCDISDFGTPAFTPTKISTAINRDLGGVLSDYHLWYLSENSAFAYELRSVLADGSAIDTDAALFTIAAGMNGVLDKPFTPEFALEVDELVEADLSNPATLHLFYTYFSAKIAFLKHDHPEWSDGKLLYEATKEAIHWTLDIAGLVPVLGEPADLINGVLYAIEGDGVNATLSVVSAVPFYGYITSGPKIGFKVIQSATDLQSRIVFRWIVNREGFITFGDQSQLRHVIGLTDPNKRAHHIIPWQKNIQEHPVVQKAARSKHSFHMNEVLNGLSVDKSRNVSHKDYNNLIKLKLDQINNSRNQGKSDEFFYEELVKLINNAKNAIESSELPINQIRF
;
A
#
# COMPACT_ATOMS: atom_id res chain seq x y z
N MET A 1 52.45 4.75 -16.71
CA MET A 1 51.84 5.95 -16.13
C MET A 1 50.44 5.51 -15.77
N GLU A 2 50.20 5.21 -14.51
CA GLU A 2 48.90 4.76 -14.02
C GLU A 2 48.13 5.98 -13.56
N CYS A 3 46.86 6.10 -13.92
CA CYS A 3 46.05 7.24 -13.50
C CYS A 3 45.61 7.01 -12.05
N GLN A 4 45.88 7.98 -11.16
CA GLN A 4 45.57 7.86 -9.74
C GLN A 4 44.20 8.45 -9.34
N ASN A 5 43.49 9.04 -10.30
CA ASN A 5 42.09 9.43 -10.18
C ASN A 5 41.41 9.07 -11.50
N CYS A 6 40.31 8.33 -11.46
CA CYS A 6 39.56 7.87 -12.64
C CYS A 6 38.06 8.08 -12.40
N ASP A 7 37.68 9.31 -12.06
CA ASP A 7 36.27 9.70 -11.99
C ASP A 7 35.65 9.59 -13.40
N ILE A 8 34.36 9.25 -13.47
CA ILE A 8 33.68 8.94 -14.74
C ILE A 8 33.67 10.13 -15.72
N SER A 9 33.90 11.36 -15.23
CA SER A 9 34.15 12.56 -16.04
C SER A 9 35.29 12.41 -17.05
N ASP A 10 36.37 11.72 -16.68
CA ASP A 10 37.65 11.79 -17.38
C ASP A 10 37.71 10.93 -18.64
N PHE A 11 36.70 10.08 -18.87
CA PHE A 11 36.56 9.30 -20.12
C PHE A 11 35.96 10.11 -21.28
N GLY A 12 35.43 11.31 -21.01
CA GLY A 12 35.00 12.27 -22.02
C GLY A 12 33.65 11.92 -22.67
N THR A 13 32.64 12.76 -22.44
CA THR A 13 31.37 12.69 -23.16
C THR A 13 31.59 12.84 -24.67
N PRO A 14 30.85 12.13 -25.54
CA PRO A 14 30.87 12.38 -26.98
C PRO A 14 30.60 13.87 -27.28
N ALA A 15 31.36 14.46 -28.20
CA ALA A 15 31.24 15.88 -28.50
C ALA A 15 29.83 16.23 -29.01
N PHE A 16 29.08 17.01 -28.23
CA PHE A 16 27.65 17.26 -28.43
C PHE A 16 27.32 18.76 -28.40
N THR A 17 26.06 19.11 -28.64
CA THR A 17 25.54 20.47 -28.47
C THR A 17 24.33 20.43 -27.53
N PRO A 18 24.38 21.08 -26.35
CA PRO A 18 23.24 21.14 -25.45
C PRO A 18 21.98 21.68 -26.14
N THR A 19 20.87 20.94 -26.07
CA THR A 19 19.59 21.43 -26.58
C THR A 19 19.05 22.57 -25.72
N LYS A 20 18.08 23.31 -26.27
CA LYS A 20 17.31 24.30 -25.50
C LYS A 20 16.53 23.70 -24.33
N ILE A 21 16.32 22.38 -24.31
CA ILE A 21 15.58 21.68 -23.26
C ILE A 21 16.53 21.23 -22.15
N SER A 22 17.62 20.52 -22.48
CA SER A 22 18.65 20.13 -21.49
C SER A 22 19.29 21.34 -20.80
N THR A 23 19.59 22.41 -21.55
CA THR A 23 20.05 23.70 -21.00
C THR A 23 19.05 24.32 -20.03
N ALA A 24 17.75 24.20 -20.33
CA ALA A 24 16.71 24.76 -19.48
C ALA A 24 16.46 23.91 -18.22
N ILE A 25 16.45 22.58 -18.34
CA ILE A 25 16.41 21.67 -17.18
C ILE A 25 17.58 21.97 -16.25
N ASN A 26 18.81 22.09 -16.76
CA ASN A 26 19.96 22.39 -15.91
C ASN A 26 19.80 23.71 -15.14
N ARG A 27 19.35 24.78 -15.81
CA ARG A 27 19.02 26.05 -15.16
C ARG A 27 17.90 25.91 -14.11
N ASP A 28 16.87 25.15 -14.44
CA ASP A 28 15.69 24.94 -13.59
C ASP A 28 16.04 24.05 -12.36
N LEU A 29 17.13 23.27 -12.44
CA LEU A 29 17.81 22.54 -11.36
C LEU A 29 19.03 23.30 -10.77
N GLY A 30 19.14 24.62 -10.98
CA GLY A 30 20.17 25.44 -10.34
C GLY A 30 21.60 25.32 -10.89
N GLY A 31 21.83 24.54 -11.96
CA GLY A 31 23.13 24.40 -12.63
C GLY A 31 23.90 23.12 -12.30
N VAL A 32 23.29 22.16 -11.60
CA VAL A 32 23.96 20.94 -11.07
C VAL A 32 24.28 19.87 -12.12
N LEU A 33 23.71 19.93 -13.33
CA LEU A 33 23.90 18.85 -14.32
C LEU A 33 25.28 18.91 -14.98
N SER A 34 26.04 17.82 -14.82
CA SER A 34 27.29 17.59 -15.55
C SER A 34 27.07 17.40 -17.06
N ASP A 35 28.15 17.49 -17.83
CA ASP A 35 28.12 17.31 -19.30
C ASP A 35 27.51 15.97 -19.74
N TYR A 36 27.60 14.91 -18.92
CA TYR A 36 27.04 13.60 -19.27
C TYR A 36 25.50 13.57 -19.17
N HIS A 37 24.93 14.20 -18.13
CA HIS A 37 23.49 14.44 -18.03
C HIS A 37 23.00 15.37 -19.15
N LEU A 38 23.75 16.44 -19.46
CA LEU A 38 23.44 17.37 -20.54
C LEU A 38 23.48 16.69 -21.92
N TRP A 39 24.42 15.77 -22.16
CA TRP A 39 24.49 14.93 -23.34
C TRP A 39 23.26 14.01 -23.41
N TYR A 40 23.00 13.23 -22.36
CA TYR A 40 21.87 12.29 -22.33
C TYR A 40 20.54 12.99 -22.60
N LEU A 41 20.26 14.12 -21.95
CA LEU A 41 19.05 14.92 -22.15
C LEU A 41 19.00 15.63 -23.52
N SER A 42 20.12 15.73 -24.24
CA SER A 42 20.16 16.30 -25.59
C SER A 42 19.83 15.26 -26.66
N GLU A 43 20.33 14.04 -26.52
CA GLU A 43 20.00 12.92 -27.40
C GLU A 43 18.58 12.39 -27.13
N ASN A 44 18.20 12.21 -25.86
CA ASN A 44 16.90 11.66 -25.43
C ASN A 44 15.82 12.75 -25.32
N SER A 45 15.66 13.50 -26.41
CA SER A 45 14.82 14.71 -26.44
C SER A 45 13.37 14.50 -25.96
N ALA A 46 12.74 13.36 -26.24
CA ALA A 46 11.38 13.05 -25.78
C ALA A 46 11.27 13.01 -24.25
N PHE A 47 12.15 12.25 -23.59
CA PHE A 47 12.27 12.19 -22.13
C PHE A 47 12.60 13.57 -21.53
N ALA A 48 13.47 14.34 -22.19
CA ALA A 48 13.80 15.69 -21.73
C ALA A 48 12.60 16.67 -21.83
N TYR A 49 11.76 16.58 -22.88
CA TYR A 49 10.52 17.34 -22.96
C TYR A 49 9.52 16.92 -21.87
N GLU A 50 9.40 15.63 -21.62
CA GLU A 50 8.54 15.07 -20.57
C GLU A 50 8.97 15.56 -19.18
N LEU A 51 10.20 15.25 -18.75
CA LEU A 51 10.76 15.65 -17.46
C LEU A 51 10.62 17.16 -17.24
N ARG A 52 10.92 17.98 -18.26
CA ARG A 52 10.76 19.43 -18.14
C ARG A 52 9.30 19.88 -17.99
N SER A 53 8.33 19.15 -18.55
CA SER A 53 6.91 19.43 -18.33
C SER A 53 6.47 19.10 -16.90
N VAL A 54 7.03 18.03 -16.30
CA VAL A 54 6.79 17.65 -14.90
C VAL A 54 7.39 18.68 -13.94
N LEU A 55 8.64 19.10 -14.18
CA LEU A 55 9.31 20.17 -13.42
C LEU A 55 8.62 21.54 -13.53
N ALA A 56 7.73 21.72 -14.51
CA ALA A 56 6.97 22.95 -14.72
C ALA A 56 5.54 22.92 -14.14
N ASP A 57 5.09 21.80 -13.53
CA ASP A 57 3.70 21.56 -13.09
C ASP A 57 3.31 22.28 -11.77
N GLY A 58 3.92 23.45 -11.51
CA GLY A 58 3.52 24.39 -10.45
C GLY A 58 3.87 24.02 -9.00
N SER A 59 4.51 22.88 -8.75
CA SER A 59 5.07 22.54 -7.43
C SER A 59 6.50 23.09 -7.26
N ALA A 60 7.04 23.04 -6.04
CA ALA A 60 8.46 23.30 -5.83
C ALA A 60 9.28 22.17 -6.47
N ILE A 61 10.33 22.51 -7.20
CA ILE A 61 11.21 21.52 -7.83
C ILE A 61 12.01 20.79 -6.75
N ASP A 62 11.89 19.47 -6.77
CA ASP A 62 12.72 18.56 -6.00
C ASP A 62 13.94 18.22 -6.88
N THR A 63 15.13 18.63 -6.44
CA THR A 63 16.34 18.52 -7.26
C THR A 63 16.88 17.09 -7.24
N ASP A 64 16.82 16.42 -6.09
CA ASP A 64 17.37 15.09 -5.90
C ASP A 64 16.44 14.06 -6.57
N ALA A 65 15.12 14.25 -6.49
CA ALA A 65 14.18 13.46 -7.27
C ALA A 65 14.33 13.65 -8.79
N ALA A 66 14.69 14.86 -9.24
CA ALA A 66 14.97 15.13 -10.65
C ALA A 66 16.27 14.47 -11.12
N LEU A 67 17.34 14.54 -10.32
CA LEU A 67 18.63 13.89 -10.58
C LEU A 67 18.47 12.36 -10.67
N PHE A 68 17.82 11.76 -9.68
CA PHE A 68 17.47 10.34 -9.67
C PHE A 68 16.66 9.94 -10.91
N THR A 69 15.69 10.78 -11.32
CA THR A 69 14.87 10.54 -12.51
C THR A 69 15.71 10.52 -13.79
N ILE A 70 16.72 11.40 -13.90
CA ILE A 70 17.66 11.41 -15.02
C ILE A 70 18.57 10.18 -14.98
N ALA A 71 19.12 9.82 -13.81
CA ALA A 71 19.97 8.66 -13.61
C ALA A 71 19.26 7.33 -13.96
N ALA A 72 17.99 7.18 -13.58
CA ALA A 72 17.15 6.04 -13.94
C ALA A 72 16.92 5.95 -15.47
N GLY A 73 16.74 7.08 -16.14
CA GLY A 73 16.67 7.16 -17.59
C GLY A 73 18.00 6.77 -18.26
N MET A 74 19.13 7.24 -17.72
CA MET A 74 20.48 6.94 -18.20
C MET A 74 20.82 5.44 -18.09
N ASN A 75 20.44 4.79 -16.99
CA ASN A 75 20.60 3.35 -16.79
C ASN A 75 19.51 2.51 -17.49
N GLY A 76 18.46 3.14 -18.02
CA GLY A 76 17.33 2.45 -18.65
C GLY A 76 16.48 1.63 -17.68
N VAL A 77 16.42 2.07 -16.42
CA VAL A 77 15.65 1.47 -15.31
C VAL A 77 14.17 1.88 -15.37
N LEU A 78 13.80 2.85 -16.21
CA LEU A 78 12.40 3.15 -16.57
C LEU A 78 11.64 1.91 -17.07
N ASP A 79 12.30 1.03 -17.82
CA ASP A 79 11.71 -0.16 -18.46
C ASP A 79 12.20 -1.49 -17.87
N LYS A 80 13.00 -1.47 -16.78
CA LYS A 80 13.76 -2.63 -16.29
C LYS A 80 13.86 -2.66 -14.77
N PRO A 81 14.09 -3.83 -14.15
CA PRO A 81 14.39 -3.91 -12.72
C PRO A 81 15.60 -3.05 -12.33
N PHE A 82 15.62 -2.57 -11.09
CA PHE A 82 16.79 -1.91 -10.52
C PHE A 82 17.98 -2.88 -10.53
N THR A 83 19.18 -2.33 -10.74
CA THR A 83 20.44 -3.06 -10.60
C THR A 83 21.23 -2.51 -9.41
N PRO A 84 22.14 -3.28 -8.79
CA PRO A 84 22.99 -2.78 -7.71
C PRO A 84 23.88 -1.61 -8.12
N GLU A 85 24.25 -1.52 -9.40
CA GLU A 85 25.04 -0.42 -9.96
C GLU A 85 24.23 0.89 -9.97
N PHE A 86 22.97 0.85 -10.42
CA PHE A 86 22.08 2.02 -10.37
C PHE A 86 21.80 2.45 -8.92
N ALA A 87 21.67 1.50 -7.98
CA ALA A 87 21.49 1.82 -6.57
C ALA A 87 22.67 2.61 -5.98
N LEU A 88 23.90 2.29 -6.36
CA LEU A 88 25.11 3.01 -5.96
C LEU A 88 25.23 4.39 -6.63
N GLU A 89 24.66 4.58 -7.82
CA GLU A 89 24.61 5.89 -8.50
C GLU A 89 23.66 6.89 -7.81
N VAL A 90 22.64 6.39 -7.08
CA VAL A 90 21.62 7.23 -6.43
C VAL A 90 21.66 7.21 -4.89
N ASP A 91 22.64 6.53 -4.28
CA ASP A 91 22.80 6.43 -2.82
C ASP A 91 22.90 7.83 -2.16
N GLU A 92 23.67 8.76 -2.75
CA GLU A 92 23.79 10.15 -2.26
C GLU A 92 22.53 11.01 -2.48
N LEU A 93 21.54 10.53 -3.26
CA LEU A 93 20.28 11.22 -3.55
C LEU A 93 19.11 10.73 -2.67
N VAL A 94 19.37 9.79 -1.76
CA VAL A 94 18.38 9.12 -0.92
C VAL A 94 18.83 9.22 0.55
N GLU A 95 17.94 9.56 1.49
CA GLU A 95 18.33 9.69 2.91
C GLU A 95 18.63 8.35 3.61
N ALA A 96 18.46 7.23 2.90
CA ALA A 96 18.59 5.87 3.40
C ALA A 96 19.77 5.14 2.72
N ASP A 97 20.69 4.60 3.53
CA ASP A 97 21.89 3.83 3.15
C ASP A 97 21.55 2.64 2.21
N LEU A 98 21.62 2.83 0.89
CA LEU A 98 21.41 1.80 -0.13
C LEU A 98 22.66 0.91 -0.31
N SER A 99 23.82 1.30 0.24
CA SER A 99 24.98 0.41 0.34
C SER A 99 24.68 -0.85 1.17
N ASN A 100 23.70 -0.76 2.09
CA ASN A 100 23.17 -1.88 2.85
C ASN A 100 22.16 -2.70 2.03
N PRO A 101 22.42 -4.00 1.76
CA PRO A 101 21.55 -4.83 0.92
C PRO A 101 20.11 -4.98 1.43
N ALA A 102 19.88 -4.86 2.74
CA ALA A 102 18.53 -4.90 3.31
C ALA A 102 17.78 -3.59 3.02
N THR A 103 18.40 -2.44 3.27
CA THR A 103 17.82 -1.11 2.98
C THR A 103 17.55 -0.95 1.48
N LEU A 104 18.49 -1.35 0.63
CA LEU A 104 18.32 -1.37 -0.83
C LEU A 104 17.07 -2.15 -1.25
N HIS A 105 16.87 -3.37 -0.71
CA HIS A 105 15.67 -4.14 -1.03
C HIS A 105 14.39 -3.42 -0.59
N LEU A 106 14.39 -2.78 0.58
CA LEU A 106 13.23 -2.03 1.08
C LEU A 106 12.90 -0.81 0.23
N PHE A 107 13.92 -0.03 -0.11
CA PHE A 107 13.80 1.12 -1.00
C PHE A 107 13.24 0.67 -2.35
N TYR A 108 13.84 -0.35 -2.97
CA TYR A 108 13.38 -0.89 -4.26
C TYR A 108 11.93 -1.38 -4.22
N THR A 109 11.50 -2.11 -3.19
CA THR A 109 10.11 -2.58 -3.11
C THR A 109 9.14 -1.44 -2.82
N TYR A 110 9.47 -0.51 -1.90
CA TYR A 110 8.62 0.67 -1.65
C TYR A 110 8.45 1.50 -2.94
N PHE A 111 9.56 1.76 -3.63
CA PHE A 111 9.59 2.53 -4.86
C PHE A 111 8.77 1.87 -5.98
N SER A 112 8.96 0.57 -6.18
CA SER A 112 8.20 -0.22 -7.16
C SER A 112 6.70 -0.25 -6.83
N ALA A 113 6.31 -0.37 -5.56
CA ALA A 113 4.91 -0.25 -5.12
C ALA A 113 4.35 1.15 -5.36
N LYS A 114 5.12 2.20 -5.09
CA LYS A 114 4.72 3.60 -5.33
C LYS A 114 4.48 3.86 -6.83
N ILE A 115 5.35 3.37 -7.72
CA ILE A 115 5.13 3.43 -9.17
C ILE A 115 3.85 2.68 -9.56
N ALA A 116 3.68 1.43 -9.12
CA ALA A 116 2.51 0.62 -9.45
C ALA A 116 1.19 1.27 -8.98
N PHE A 117 1.20 1.90 -7.80
CA PHE A 117 0.07 2.69 -7.28
C PHE A 117 -0.21 3.93 -8.13
N LEU A 118 0.81 4.74 -8.43
CA LEU A 118 0.64 5.92 -9.27
C LEU A 118 0.15 5.55 -10.67
N LYS A 119 0.65 4.45 -11.26
CA LYS A 119 0.24 3.96 -12.59
C LYS A 119 -1.20 3.40 -12.62
N HIS A 120 -1.72 2.97 -11.46
CA HIS A 120 -3.12 2.55 -11.32
C HIS A 120 -4.09 3.74 -11.21
N ASP A 121 -3.74 4.74 -10.40
CA ASP A 121 -4.57 5.94 -10.18
C ASP A 121 -4.46 6.94 -11.35
N HIS A 122 -3.30 6.98 -12.01
CA HIS A 122 -2.96 7.86 -13.13
C HIS A 122 -2.45 7.09 -14.36
N PRO A 123 -3.28 6.25 -15.01
CA PRO A 123 -2.91 5.52 -16.22
C PRO A 123 -2.66 6.44 -17.44
N GLU A 124 -2.97 7.73 -17.33
CA GLU A 124 -2.64 8.77 -18.30
C GLU A 124 -1.26 9.42 -18.10
N TRP A 125 -0.56 9.15 -16.99
CA TRP A 125 0.80 9.67 -16.77
C TRP A 125 1.82 8.83 -17.51
N SER A 126 2.82 9.51 -18.06
CA SER A 126 4.00 8.94 -18.66
C SER A 126 5.00 8.46 -17.60
N ASP A 127 5.85 7.50 -17.95
CA ASP A 127 6.67 6.77 -16.99
C ASP A 127 7.74 7.64 -16.29
N GLY A 128 8.22 8.72 -16.91
CA GLY A 128 9.09 9.68 -16.23
C GLY A 128 8.36 10.55 -15.19
N LYS A 129 7.07 10.88 -15.40
CA LYS A 129 6.24 11.53 -14.38
C LYS A 129 5.92 10.58 -13.23
N LEU A 130 5.57 9.33 -13.54
CA LEU A 130 5.35 8.28 -12.54
C LEU A 130 6.61 8.05 -11.69
N LEU A 131 7.79 8.08 -12.30
CA LEU A 131 9.07 7.96 -11.61
C LEU A 131 9.32 9.16 -10.69
N TYR A 132 9.30 10.40 -11.20
CA TYR A 132 9.58 11.60 -10.41
C TYR A 132 8.65 11.77 -9.20
N GLU A 133 7.35 11.52 -9.36
CA GLU A 133 6.37 11.57 -8.26
C GLU A 133 6.46 10.36 -7.31
N ALA A 134 7.05 9.24 -7.73
CA ALA A 134 7.44 8.18 -6.82
C ALA A 134 8.70 8.53 -6.02
N THR A 135 9.69 9.13 -6.69
CA THR A 135 10.99 9.47 -6.11
C THR A 135 10.88 10.53 -5.01
N LYS A 136 10.10 11.60 -5.23
CA LYS A 136 9.85 12.67 -4.23
C LYS A 136 9.39 12.17 -2.86
N GLU A 137 8.63 11.07 -2.81
CA GLU A 137 8.23 10.45 -1.54
C GLU A 137 9.23 9.39 -1.04
N ALA A 138 9.99 8.76 -1.94
CA ALA A 138 10.95 7.70 -1.60
C ALA A 138 12.31 8.22 -1.10
N ILE A 139 12.82 9.34 -1.60
CA ILE A 139 14.13 9.87 -1.19
C ILE A 139 14.14 10.32 0.27
N HIS A 140 13.03 10.92 0.73
CA HIS A 140 12.82 11.39 2.10
C HIS A 140 12.27 10.29 3.04
N TRP A 141 12.39 9.01 2.66
CA TRP A 141 11.73 7.90 3.34
C TRP A 141 12.64 7.21 4.37
N THR A 142 13.17 8.01 5.31
CA THR A 142 14.32 7.63 6.14
C THR A 142 14.10 6.46 7.10
N LEU A 143 13.09 6.53 7.99
CA LEU A 143 13.14 5.76 9.25
C LEU A 143 11.83 5.18 9.82
N ASP A 144 10.64 5.51 9.30
CA ASP A 144 9.39 5.05 9.93
C ASP A 144 9.26 3.51 9.93
N ILE A 145 9.65 2.81 8.86
CA ILE A 145 9.61 1.34 8.81
C ILE A 145 10.56 0.69 9.84
N ALA A 146 11.70 1.31 10.16
CA ALA A 146 12.58 0.84 11.22
C ALA A 146 11.93 1.02 12.61
N GLY A 147 11.17 2.09 12.81
CA GLY A 147 10.40 2.33 14.04
C GLY A 147 9.16 1.42 14.20
N LEU A 148 8.60 0.94 13.09
CA LEU A 148 7.37 0.13 13.05
C LEU A 148 7.60 -1.38 13.29
N VAL A 149 8.85 -1.86 13.28
CA VAL A 149 9.18 -3.30 13.44
C VAL A 149 10.11 -3.56 14.63
N PRO A 150 9.59 -3.58 15.87
CA PRO A 150 10.33 -4.12 17.00
C PRO A 150 10.48 -5.64 16.87
N VAL A 151 11.73 -6.11 16.85
CA VAL A 151 12.18 -7.52 16.94
C VAL A 151 12.11 -8.36 15.64
N LEU A 152 13.29 -8.51 15.02
CA LEU A 152 13.78 -9.66 14.23
C LEU A 152 12.95 -10.18 13.03
N GLY A 153 13.27 -9.69 11.83
CA GLY A 153 13.15 -10.41 10.56
C GLY A 153 11.75 -10.50 9.92
N GLU A 154 11.54 -10.21 8.64
CA GLU A 154 12.45 -9.64 7.62
C GLU A 154 11.65 -8.56 6.87
N PRO A 155 12.03 -7.26 6.93
CA PRO A 155 11.25 -6.19 6.31
C PRO A 155 11.08 -6.31 4.77
N ALA A 156 11.95 -7.06 4.09
CA ALA A 156 11.89 -7.34 2.66
C ALA A 156 10.72 -8.27 2.31
N ASP A 157 10.64 -9.40 3.01
CA ASP A 157 9.48 -10.33 3.08
C ASP A 157 8.30 -9.71 3.85
N LEU A 158 8.25 -8.37 3.88
CA LEU A 158 7.23 -7.53 4.45
C LEU A 158 6.65 -6.55 3.40
N ILE A 159 7.32 -6.06 2.35
CA ILE A 159 6.66 -5.11 1.42
C ILE A 159 5.96 -5.78 0.21
N ASN A 160 6.60 -6.72 -0.51
CA ASN A 160 6.07 -7.22 -1.79
C ASN A 160 4.81 -8.12 -1.67
N GLY A 161 4.40 -8.51 -0.46
CA GLY A 161 3.13 -9.21 -0.18
C GLY A 161 1.93 -8.27 -0.28
N VAL A 162 2.18 -6.97 -0.19
CA VAL A 162 1.20 -5.93 -0.55
C VAL A 162 1.18 -5.76 -2.07
N LEU A 163 2.33 -5.81 -2.78
CA LEU A 163 2.41 -5.87 -4.25
C LEU A 163 1.57 -7.03 -4.81
N TYR A 164 1.83 -8.27 -4.40
CA TYR A 164 1.04 -9.45 -4.79
C TYR A 164 -0.47 -9.29 -4.62
N ALA A 165 -0.93 -8.55 -3.60
CA ALA A 165 -2.34 -8.32 -3.36
C ALA A 165 -2.94 -7.29 -4.35
N ILE A 166 -2.14 -6.35 -4.84
CA ILE A 166 -2.49 -5.34 -5.85
C ILE A 166 -2.47 -5.95 -7.26
N GLU A 167 -1.45 -6.76 -7.56
CA GLU A 167 -1.21 -7.47 -8.83
C GLU A 167 -2.18 -8.66 -9.08
N GLY A 168 -3.39 -8.59 -8.55
CA GLY A 168 -4.35 -9.69 -8.44
C GLY A 168 -4.99 -10.20 -9.74
N ASP A 169 -4.40 -9.91 -10.91
CA ASP A 169 -4.81 -10.41 -12.23
C ASP A 169 -3.62 -10.95 -13.06
N GLY A 170 -2.60 -11.49 -12.37
CA GLY A 170 -1.81 -12.63 -12.86
C GLY A 170 -0.65 -12.37 -13.83
N VAL A 171 0.52 -11.97 -13.30
CA VAL A 171 1.85 -12.53 -13.67
C VAL A 171 2.89 -12.13 -12.61
N ASN A 172 3.82 -13.05 -12.32
CA ASN A 172 5.06 -12.97 -11.52
C ASN A 172 5.40 -11.65 -10.75
N ALA A 173 5.42 -11.53 -9.41
CA ALA A 173 5.95 -12.36 -8.29
C ALA A 173 7.36 -12.00 -7.76
N THR A 174 7.47 -11.63 -6.45
CA THR A 174 8.61 -11.83 -5.50
C THR A 174 8.28 -11.32 -4.07
N LEU A 175 8.05 -12.20 -3.06
CA LEU A 175 8.16 -12.06 -1.56
C LEU A 175 7.39 -10.99 -0.67
N SER A 176 6.15 -11.29 -0.17
CA SER A 176 5.57 -11.04 1.21
C SER A 176 5.66 -9.60 1.90
N VAL A 177 4.93 -9.00 2.89
CA VAL A 177 3.77 -9.18 3.83
C VAL A 177 3.71 -8.09 5.00
N VAL A 178 3.21 -6.82 4.84
CA VAL A 178 3.63 -5.67 5.74
C VAL A 178 3.07 -5.64 7.20
N SER A 179 3.92 -5.77 8.22
CA SER A 179 3.61 -5.64 9.68
C SER A 179 2.82 -4.38 10.09
N ALA A 180 2.05 -4.50 11.16
CA ALA A 180 0.98 -3.57 11.59
C ALA A 180 1.33 -2.07 11.67
N VAL A 181 0.90 -1.30 10.66
CA VAL A 181 0.84 0.17 10.68
C VAL A 181 -0.61 0.62 10.92
N PRO A 182 -0.91 1.41 11.98
CA PRO A 182 -2.26 1.91 12.23
C PRO A 182 -2.56 3.16 11.38
N PHE A 183 -3.32 2.97 10.29
CA PHE A 183 -4.05 3.99 9.51
C PHE A 183 -3.43 5.41 9.48
N TYR A 184 -2.26 5.55 8.84
CA TYR A 184 -1.76 6.86 8.40
C TYR A 184 -1.69 6.92 6.88
N GLY A 185 -2.84 7.26 6.28
CA GLY A 185 -2.98 7.62 4.87
C GLY A 185 -3.91 8.81 4.77
N TYR A 186 -3.38 9.99 4.44
CA TYR A 186 -4.17 11.21 4.29
C TYR A 186 -5.22 11.02 3.18
N ILE A 187 -6.47 11.42 3.44
CA ILE A 187 -7.55 11.33 2.43
C ILE A 187 -7.48 12.55 1.49
N THR A 188 -6.35 12.71 0.81
CA THR A 188 -6.07 13.77 -0.18
C THR A 188 -5.29 13.19 -1.36
N SER A 189 -5.93 13.19 -2.55
CA SER A 189 -5.28 13.04 -3.87
C SER A 189 -4.24 11.91 -4.03
N GLY A 190 -4.62 10.67 -3.71
CA GLY A 190 -3.85 9.46 -4.03
C GLY A 190 -4.62 8.17 -3.70
N PRO A 191 -4.05 6.98 -3.99
CA PRO A 191 -4.72 5.70 -3.81
C PRO A 191 -5.04 5.43 -2.35
N LYS A 192 -6.34 5.47 -2.02
CA LYS A 192 -6.88 5.42 -0.66
C LYS A 192 -6.87 3.99 -0.11
N ILE A 193 -5.68 3.48 0.16
CA ILE A 193 -5.43 2.09 0.55
C ILE A 193 -4.81 2.05 1.95
N GLY A 194 -5.37 1.21 2.81
CA GLY A 194 -4.82 0.89 4.13
C GLY A 194 -4.59 -0.61 4.26
N PHE A 195 -3.66 -1.01 5.12
CA PHE A 195 -3.39 -2.41 5.42
C PHE A 195 -3.13 -2.62 6.93
N LYS A 196 -3.24 -3.89 7.36
CA LYS A 196 -2.94 -4.35 8.72
C LYS A 196 -2.52 -5.81 8.60
N VAL A 197 -1.29 -6.14 8.99
CA VAL A 197 -0.88 -7.55 9.11
C VAL A 197 -1.06 -8.04 10.53
N ILE A 198 -1.52 -9.28 10.61
CA ILE A 198 -1.53 -10.09 11.83
C ILE A 198 -0.79 -11.41 11.59
N GLN A 199 -0.29 -12.02 12.65
CA GLN A 199 0.23 -13.39 12.61
C GLN A 199 -0.91 -14.38 12.30
N SER A 200 -0.64 -15.42 11.52
CA SER A 200 -1.64 -16.47 11.29
C SER A 200 -1.81 -17.31 12.57
N ALA A 201 -3.05 -17.67 12.89
CA ALA A 201 -3.34 -18.54 14.02
C ALA A 201 -3.06 -20.04 13.73
N THR A 202 -2.78 -20.41 12.47
CA THR A 202 -2.43 -21.80 12.10
C THR A 202 -0.91 -22.05 12.00
N ASP A 203 -0.11 -20.99 11.83
CA ASP A 203 1.34 -21.06 11.65
C ASP A 203 1.95 -19.72 12.06
N LEU A 204 2.97 -19.76 12.91
CA LEU A 204 3.63 -18.59 13.49
C LEU A 204 4.58 -17.88 12.51
N GLN A 205 5.01 -18.55 11.44
CA GLN A 205 5.77 -17.91 10.35
C GLN A 205 4.81 -17.20 9.38
N SER A 206 3.73 -17.88 8.98
CA SER A 206 2.63 -17.26 8.23
C SER A 206 2.08 -15.97 8.86
N ARG A 207 1.60 -15.10 7.99
CA ARG A 207 1.03 -13.79 8.28
C ARG A 207 -0.16 -13.56 7.36
N ILE A 208 -1.09 -12.69 7.76
CA ILE A 208 -2.31 -12.39 7.00
C ILE A 208 -2.41 -10.89 6.82
N VAL A 209 -2.38 -10.43 5.56
CA VAL A 209 -2.58 -9.02 5.19
C VAL A 209 -4.07 -8.74 5.06
N PHE A 210 -4.62 -7.93 5.97
CA PHE A 210 -5.90 -7.25 5.75
C PHE A 210 -5.70 -5.99 4.93
N ARG A 211 -6.69 -5.67 4.08
CA ARG A 211 -6.63 -4.54 3.15
C ARG A 211 -7.96 -3.82 3.09
N TRP A 212 -7.88 -2.50 3.21
CA TRP A 212 -8.94 -1.53 3.03
C TRP A 212 -8.67 -0.79 1.71
N ILE A 213 -9.54 -0.86 0.71
CA ILE A 213 -9.46 0.01 -0.49
C ILE A 213 -10.71 0.86 -0.54
N VAL A 214 -10.58 2.19 -0.51
CA VAL A 214 -11.72 3.08 -0.78
C VAL A 214 -12.00 3.08 -2.28
N ASN A 215 -13.20 2.65 -2.67
CA ASN A 215 -13.64 2.63 -4.06
C ASN A 215 -13.95 4.05 -4.60
N ARG A 216 -14.25 4.15 -5.90
CA ARG A 216 -14.62 5.42 -6.57
C ARG A 216 -15.86 6.11 -5.98
N GLU A 217 -16.71 5.38 -5.25
CA GLU A 217 -17.92 5.89 -4.58
C GLU A 217 -17.63 6.41 -3.15
N GLY A 218 -16.42 6.21 -2.62
CA GLY A 218 -16.03 6.63 -1.26
C GLY A 218 -16.22 5.56 -0.17
N PHE A 219 -16.67 4.35 -0.53
CA PHE A 219 -16.82 3.23 0.40
C PHE A 219 -15.53 2.41 0.51
N ILE A 220 -15.15 2.05 1.74
CA ILE A 220 -14.07 1.09 1.97
C ILE A 220 -14.56 -0.32 1.66
N THR A 221 -13.78 -1.03 0.85
CA THR A 221 -13.90 -2.46 0.56
C THR A 221 -12.85 -3.25 1.37
N PHE A 222 -13.15 -4.50 1.73
CA PHE A 222 -12.37 -5.30 2.69
C PHE A 222 -11.64 -6.50 2.05
N GLY A 223 -11.41 -6.48 0.73
CA GLY A 223 -10.75 -7.57 0.00
C GLY A 223 -11.64 -8.81 -0.20
N ASP A 224 -11.14 -9.98 0.21
CA ASP A 224 -11.81 -11.28 0.01
C ASP A 224 -12.17 -11.97 1.35
N GLN A 225 -13.33 -12.62 1.40
CA GLN A 225 -13.90 -13.21 2.63
C GLN A 225 -13.21 -14.50 3.12
N SER A 226 -12.38 -15.16 2.31
CA SER A 226 -11.81 -16.47 2.65
C SER A 226 -10.80 -16.43 3.80
N GLN A 227 -10.10 -15.29 3.96
CA GLN A 227 -9.02 -15.14 4.94
C GLN A 227 -9.46 -15.49 6.37
N LEU A 228 -10.72 -15.20 6.74
CA LEU A 228 -11.24 -15.39 8.10
C LEU A 228 -10.96 -16.80 8.65
N ARG A 229 -10.99 -17.85 7.82
CA ARG A 229 -10.72 -19.23 8.28
C ARG A 229 -9.30 -19.39 8.85
N HIS A 230 -8.32 -18.76 8.20
CA HIS A 230 -6.92 -18.77 8.63
C HIS A 230 -6.71 -17.86 9.86
N VAL A 231 -7.38 -16.70 9.87
CA VAL A 231 -7.34 -15.73 10.97
C VAL A 231 -7.78 -16.33 12.30
N ILE A 232 -8.88 -17.11 12.31
CA ILE A 232 -9.39 -17.76 13.53
C ILE A 232 -8.80 -19.17 13.76
N GLY A 233 -7.75 -19.56 13.04
CA GLY A 233 -7.02 -20.82 13.26
C GLY A 233 -7.80 -22.09 12.87
N LEU A 234 -8.85 -21.98 12.04
CA LEU A 234 -9.83 -23.05 11.91
C LEU A 234 -9.39 -24.17 10.96
N THR A 235 -8.80 -25.21 11.53
CA THR A 235 -8.41 -26.44 10.83
C THR A 235 -9.59 -27.39 10.60
N ASP A 236 -10.47 -27.60 11.59
CA ASP A 236 -11.54 -28.62 11.57
C ASP A 236 -12.41 -28.58 10.29
N PRO A 237 -12.42 -29.65 9.46
CA PRO A 237 -13.21 -29.71 8.24
C PRO A 237 -14.72 -29.76 8.49
N ASN A 238 -15.21 -30.04 9.71
CA ASN A 238 -16.63 -30.04 10.06
C ASN A 238 -17.15 -28.65 10.47
N LYS A 239 -16.27 -27.66 10.64
CA LYS A 239 -16.64 -26.28 10.99
C LYS A 239 -16.49 -25.33 9.82
N ARG A 240 -17.25 -24.23 9.86
CA ARG A 240 -17.12 -23.05 9.00
C ARG A 240 -16.70 -21.87 9.86
N ALA A 241 -15.84 -21.02 9.32
CA ALA A 241 -15.72 -19.66 9.83
C ALA A 241 -17.02 -18.90 9.48
N HIS A 242 -17.48 -18.05 10.39
CA HIS A 242 -18.67 -17.24 10.21
C HIS A 242 -18.37 -15.79 10.61
N HIS A 243 -18.61 -14.88 9.67
CA HIS A 243 -18.56 -13.43 9.86
C HIS A 243 -19.79 -12.96 10.62
N ILE A 244 -19.60 -12.46 11.83
CA ILE A 244 -20.67 -11.98 12.73
C ILE A 244 -21.35 -10.73 12.17
N ILE A 245 -20.57 -9.80 11.63
CA ILE A 245 -21.00 -8.77 10.68
C ILE A 245 -20.84 -9.36 9.28
N PRO A 246 -21.94 -9.71 8.57
CA PRO A 246 -21.86 -10.50 7.34
C PRO A 246 -21.30 -9.77 6.11
N TRP A 247 -20.68 -10.51 5.20
CA TRP A 247 -19.97 -9.99 4.03
C TRP A 247 -20.84 -9.36 2.92
N GLN A 248 -22.15 -9.12 3.10
CA GLN A 248 -22.96 -8.53 2.01
C GLN A 248 -22.60 -7.06 1.76
N LYS A 249 -22.61 -6.63 0.49
CA LYS A 249 -22.24 -5.26 0.06
C LYS A 249 -22.94 -4.18 0.90
N ASN A 250 -24.26 -4.30 1.08
CA ASN A 250 -25.10 -3.39 1.87
C ASN A 250 -24.87 -3.41 3.41
N ILE A 251 -24.01 -4.30 3.91
CA ILE A 251 -23.54 -4.32 5.30
C ILE A 251 -22.10 -3.80 5.38
N GLN A 252 -21.21 -4.19 4.45
CA GLN A 252 -19.85 -3.62 4.32
C GLN A 252 -19.90 -2.09 4.16
N GLU A 253 -20.81 -1.58 3.33
CA GLU A 253 -20.98 -0.16 3.03
C GLU A 253 -21.82 0.59 4.07
N HIS A 254 -22.30 -0.11 5.11
CA HIS A 254 -23.13 0.52 6.13
C HIS A 254 -22.32 1.56 6.94
N PRO A 255 -22.87 2.77 7.20
CA PRO A 255 -22.12 3.84 7.88
C PRO A 255 -21.44 3.45 9.20
N VAL A 256 -22.02 2.52 9.98
CA VAL A 256 -21.40 2.02 11.22
C VAL A 256 -20.12 1.22 10.93
N VAL A 257 -20.16 0.30 9.96
CA VAL A 257 -19.02 -0.53 9.55
C VAL A 257 -17.95 0.34 8.89
N GLN A 258 -18.38 1.28 8.03
CA GLN A 258 -17.52 2.26 7.38
C GLN A 258 -16.80 3.20 8.35
N LYS A 259 -17.45 3.62 9.44
CA LYS A 259 -16.84 4.43 10.49
C LYS A 259 -15.96 3.58 11.42
N ALA A 260 -16.39 2.39 11.83
CA ALA A 260 -15.55 1.48 12.60
C ALA A 260 -14.23 1.13 11.88
N ALA A 261 -14.26 1.00 10.55
CA ALA A 261 -13.08 0.79 9.71
C ALA A 261 -12.13 2.01 9.63
N ARG A 262 -12.64 3.23 9.83
CA ARG A 262 -11.89 4.50 9.86
C ARG A 262 -11.40 4.88 11.26
N SER A 263 -11.96 4.29 12.31
CA SER A 263 -11.52 4.50 13.70
C SER A 263 -10.05 4.11 13.90
N LYS A 264 -9.44 4.60 14.99
CA LYS A 264 -8.07 4.23 15.41
C LYS A 264 -7.82 2.72 15.60
N HIS A 265 -8.88 1.92 15.76
CA HIS A 265 -8.77 0.46 15.85
C HIS A 265 -8.79 -0.23 14.48
N SER A 266 -9.27 0.47 13.45
CA SER A 266 -9.39 0.03 12.06
C SER A 266 -10.04 -1.34 11.94
N PHE A 267 -11.36 -1.40 12.09
CA PHE A 267 -12.13 -2.65 11.98
C PHE A 267 -11.95 -3.28 10.58
N HIS A 268 -11.69 -4.60 10.53
CA HIS A 268 -11.67 -5.38 9.30
C HIS A 268 -12.71 -6.50 9.33
N MET A 269 -13.41 -6.70 8.22
CA MET A 269 -14.42 -7.76 8.12
C MET A 269 -13.84 -9.17 8.36
N ASN A 270 -12.55 -9.42 8.08
CA ASN A 270 -11.90 -10.73 8.35
C ASN A 270 -11.22 -10.86 9.72
N GLU A 271 -11.29 -9.88 10.63
CA GLU A 271 -10.52 -9.97 11.88
C GLU A 271 -11.14 -10.94 12.93
N VAL A 272 -10.33 -11.38 13.91
CA VAL A 272 -10.76 -12.31 14.97
C VAL A 272 -11.98 -11.80 15.75
N LEU A 273 -12.09 -10.49 15.97
CA LEU A 273 -13.28 -9.86 16.56
C LEU A 273 -14.54 -10.22 15.76
N ASN A 274 -14.52 -10.14 14.43
CA ASN A 274 -15.66 -10.45 13.57
C ASN A 274 -15.87 -11.96 13.32
N GLY A 275 -14.91 -12.82 13.71
CA GLY A 275 -14.94 -14.25 13.42
C GLY A 275 -15.49 -15.13 14.54
N LEU A 276 -16.26 -16.15 14.18
CA LEU A 276 -16.61 -17.27 15.05
C LEU A 276 -16.50 -18.61 14.30
N SER A 277 -16.05 -19.65 14.99
CA SER A 277 -16.08 -21.04 14.49
C SER A 277 -17.44 -21.66 14.81
N VAL A 278 -18.16 -22.12 13.77
CA VAL A 278 -19.51 -22.67 13.91
C VAL A 278 -19.65 -23.95 13.11
N ASP A 279 -20.61 -24.79 13.49
CA ASP A 279 -20.83 -26.07 12.83
C ASP A 279 -21.32 -25.92 11.38
N LYS A 280 -20.84 -26.78 10.47
CA LYS A 280 -21.31 -26.82 9.06
C LYS A 280 -22.81 -26.99 8.93
N SER A 281 -23.45 -27.72 9.85
CA SER A 281 -24.90 -27.91 9.89
C SER A 281 -25.67 -26.64 10.30
N ARG A 282 -25.08 -25.81 11.17
CA ARG A 282 -25.69 -24.56 11.65
C ARG A 282 -25.52 -23.40 10.67
N ASN A 283 -24.36 -23.32 10.02
CA ASN A 283 -24.01 -22.27 9.05
C ASN A 283 -24.39 -22.67 7.61
N VAL A 284 -25.70 -22.83 7.43
CA VAL A 284 -26.41 -22.92 6.15
C VAL A 284 -26.83 -21.50 5.70
N SER A 285 -27.76 -21.36 4.73
CA SER A 285 -28.29 -20.05 4.32
C SER A 285 -28.90 -19.29 5.51
N HIS A 286 -28.45 -18.05 5.73
CA HIS A 286 -28.74 -17.26 6.93
C HIS A 286 -29.23 -15.82 6.62
N LYS A 287 -30.15 -15.68 5.66
CA LYS A 287 -30.72 -14.40 5.23
C LYS A 287 -31.33 -13.58 6.38
N ASP A 288 -32.02 -14.21 7.31
CA ASP A 288 -32.71 -13.52 8.41
C ASP A 288 -31.74 -13.05 9.50
N TYR A 289 -30.61 -13.74 9.66
CA TYR A 289 -29.48 -13.26 10.46
C TYR A 289 -28.86 -12.00 9.86
N ASN A 290 -28.66 -11.99 8.53
CA ASN A 290 -28.17 -10.81 7.82
C ASN A 290 -29.13 -9.60 7.97
N ASN A 291 -30.44 -9.85 7.86
CA ASN A 291 -31.47 -8.84 8.09
C ASN A 291 -31.44 -8.32 9.55
N LEU A 292 -31.25 -9.20 10.53
CA LEU A 292 -31.14 -8.84 11.95
C LEU A 292 -29.89 -7.99 12.23
N ILE A 293 -28.72 -8.37 11.71
CA ILE A 293 -27.50 -7.56 11.83
C ILE A 293 -27.71 -6.19 11.18
N LYS A 294 -28.25 -6.11 9.95
CA LYS A 294 -28.50 -4.81 9.31
C LYS A 294 -29.48 -3.96 10.15
N LEU A 295 -30.54 -4.53 10.70
CA LEU A 295 -31.48 -3.82 11.58
C LEU A 295 -30.79 -3.26 12.83
N LYS A 296 -29.85 -4.00 13.44
CA LYS A 296 -29.07 -3.53 14.59
C LYS A 296 -28.09 -2.41 14.20
N LEU A 297 -27.45 -2.53 13.04
CA LEU A 297 -26.61 -1.46 12.48
C LEU A 297 -27.43 -0.20 12.17
N ASP A 298 -28.63 -0.33 11.63
CA ASP A 298 -29.57 0.78 11.41
C ASP A 298 -30.00 1.45 12.73
N GLN A 299 -30.19 0.67 13.80
CA GLN A 299 -30.47 1.18 15.16
C GLN A 299 -29.28 1.97 15.74
N ILE A 300 -28.04 1.53 15.51
CA ILE A 300 -26.82 2.28 15.90
C ILE A 300 -26.71 3.57 15.07
N ASN A 301 -27.05 3.54 13.78
CA ASN A 301 -27.01 4.69 12.87
C ASN A 301 -28.26 5.60 12.94
N ASN A 302 -28.80 5.81 14.15
CA ASN A 302 -29.94 6.69 14.37
C ASN A 302 -29.53 8.18 14.41
N SER A 303 -30.50 9.09 14.30
CA SER A 303 -30.28 10.55 14.24
C SER A 303 -29.54 11.15 15.44
N ARG A 304 -29.61 10.53 16.63
CA ARG A 304 -28.87 11.00 17.83
C ARG A 304 -27.37 10.72 17.76
N ASN A 305 -26.96 9.80 16.89
CA ASN A 305 -25.57 9.34 16.77
C ASN A 305 -24.83 9.93 15.56
N GLN A 306 -25.50 10.68 14.67
CA GLN A 306 -24.90 11.18 13.42
C GLN A 306 -23.62 12.02 13.63
N GLY A 307 -23.56 12.81 14.71
CA GLY A 307 -22.39 13.63 15.07
C GLY A 307 -21.33 12.93 15.94
N LYS A 308 -21.34 11.59 16.05
CA LYS A 308 -20.38 10.83 16.87
C LYS A 308 -19.10 10.49 16.09
N SER A 309 -17.99 10.40 16.83
CA SER A 309 -16.68 9.99 16.31
C SER A 309 -16.67 8.55 15.84
N ASP A 310 -15.67 8.19 15.04
CA ASP A 310 -15.58 6.87 14.43
C ASP A 310 -15.24 5.79 15.47
N GLU A 311 -14.57 6.15 16.57
CA GLU A 311 -14.36 5.33 17.76
C GLU A 311 -15.68 4.92 18.44
N PHE A 312 -16.66 5.83 18.54
CA PHE A 312 -17.97 5.49 19.11
C PHE A 312 -18.69 4.44 18.26
N PHE A 313 -18.61 4.55 16.93
CA PHE A 313 -19.20 3.56 16.03
C PHE A 313 -18.43 2.23 16.05
N TYR A 314 -17.12 2.25 16.28
CA TYR A 314 -16.36 1.03 16.58
C TYR A 314 -16.82 0.37 17.88
N GLU A 315 -16.96 1.11 18.99
CA GLU A 315 -17.45 0.56 20.26
C GLU A 315 -18.85 -0.05 20.15
N GLU A 316 -19.78 0.62 19.47
CA GLU A 316 -21.14 0.09 19.25
C GLU A 316 -21.13 -1.15 18.34
N LEU A 317 -20.22 -1.21 17.35
CA LEU A 317 -20.02 -2.41 16.52
C LEU A 317 -19.44 -3.58 17.34
N VAL A 318 -18.48 -3.33 18.23
CA VAL A 318 -17.94 -4.33 19.17
C VAL A 318 -19.03 -4.88 20.09
N LYS A 319 -19.89 -4.00 20.64
CA LYS A 319 -21.03 -4.40 21.48
C LYS A 319 -22.02 -5.28 20.70
N LEU A 320 -22.34 -4.91 19.45
CA LEU A 320 -23.19 -5.71 18.56
C LEU A 320 -22.56 -7.09 18.26
N ILE A 321 -21.28 -7.13 17.92
CA ILE A 321 -20.53 -8.37 17.64
C ILE A 321 -20.57 -9.31 18.85
N ASN A 322 -20.27 -8.80 20.05
CA ASN A 322 -20.24 -9.61 21.26
C ASN A 322 -21.63 -10.15 21.62
N ASN A 323 -22.69 -9.35 21.50
CA ASN A 323 -24.06 -9.81 21.70
C ASN A 323 -24.46 -10.92 20.72
N ALA A 324 -24.07 -10.79 19.45
CA ALA A 324 -24.33 -11.78 18.42
C ALA A 324 -23.51 -13.07 18.61
N LYS A 325 -22.23 -12.98 19.02
CA LYS A 325 -21.39 -14.14 19.39
C LYS A 325 -22.01 -14.91 20.55
N ASN A 326 -22.28 -14.23 21.66
CA ASN A 326 -22.92 -14.82 22.84
C ASN A 326 -24.19 -15.60 22.49
N ALA A 327 -25.06 -15.03 21.63
CA ALA A 327 -26.31 -15.68 21.21
C ALA A 327 -26.13 -16.87 20.24
N ILE A 328 -25.05 -16.91 19.46
CA ILE A 328 -24.70 -18.07 18.61
C ILE A 328 -24.10 -19.20 19.47
N GLU A 329 -23.29 -18.85 20.46
CA GLU A 329 -22.60 -19.79 21.38
C GLU A 329 -23.58 -20.37 22.42
N SER A 330 -24.53 -19.58 22.93
CA SER A 330 -25.57 -20.02 23.88
C SER A 330 -26.73 -20.79 23.21
N SER A 331 -26.51 -21.37 22.02
CA SER A 331 -27.56 -21.98 21.21
C SER A 331 -26.99 -23.06 20.29
N GLU A 332 -27.77 -24.09 19.98
CA GLU A 332 -27.47 -25.07 18.93
C GLU A 332 -28.22 -24.78 17.62
N LEU A 333 -29.10 -23.78 17.59
CA LEU A 333 -29.96 -23.49 16.44
C LEU A 333 -29.15 -23.08 15.18
N PRO A 334 -29.67 -23.34 13.96
CA PRO A 334 -29.12 -22.79 12.73
C PRO A 334 -28.99 -21.26 12.81
N ILE A 335 -27.93 -20.70 12.23
CA ILE A 335 -27.60 -19.26 12.36
C ILE A 335 -28.78 -18.35 11.97
N ASN A 336 -29.56 -18.74 10.95
CA ASN A 336 -30.75 -18.01 10.50
C ASN A 336 -31.84 -17.81 11.60
N GLN A 337 -31.84 -18.65 12.63
CA GLN A 337 -32.83 -18.66 13.72
C GLN A 337 -32.36 -17.92 14.98
N ILE A 338 -31.09 -17.50 15.04
CA ILE A 338 -30.51 -16.80 16.20
C ILE A 338 -31.11 -15.39 16.36
N ARG A 339 -31.33 -14.96 17.60
CA ARG A 339 -31.92 -13.66 17.97
C ARG A 339 -31.16 -13.05 19.15
N PHE A 340 -31.04 -11.72 19.16
CA PHE A 340 -30.38 -10.87 20.17
C PHE A 340 -30.80 -9.41 19.95
#